data_AF-X1ISX0-F1
#
_entry.id   AF-X1ISX0-F1
#
_cell.length_a   1.000
_cell.length_b   1.000
_cell.length_c   1.000
_cell.angle_alpha   90.00
_cell.angle_beta   90.00
_cell.angle_gamma   90.00
#
_symmetry.space_group_name_H-M   'P 1'
#
loop_
_entity.id
_entity.type
_entity.pdbx_description
1 polymer ?
#
loop_
_entity_poly.entity_id
_entity_poly.type
_entity_poly.pdbx_seq_one_letter_code
_entity_poly.pdbx_strand_id
1 'polypeptide(L)'
;MKGYRVKELLNAIDQNIPVSQRKCRRTIEQYLKSQKEMAKLFKDVPKAVAMTEEIASRCNLELELGEPRFPKFDVPGGETGYSYLSRLAFMGALRKYGSVTTKIRNRLEQELSTIRKLGFSSYFLVVWDIVKWAKTRNIRCQA
;
A
#
# COMPACT_ATOMS: atom_id res chain seq x y z
N MET A 1 -11.45 -19.96 26.11
CA MET A 1 -10.23 -20.32 26.88
C MET A 1 -8.96 -20.46 26.04
N LYS A 2 -8.92 -21.25 24.93
CA LYS A 2 -7.67 -21.44 24.14
C LYS A 2 -7.04 -20.16 23.60
N GLY A 3 -7.83 -19.20 23.11
CA GLY A 3 -7.32 -17.94 22.53
C GLY A 3 -6.65 -16.98 23.53
N TYR A 4 -7.02 -17.04 24.81
CA TYR A 4 -6.45 -16.16 25.83
C TYR A 4 -5.00 -16.51 26.15
N ARG A 5 -4.67 -17.81 26.24
CA ARG A 5 -3.29 -18.28 26.50
C ARG A 5 -2.32 -17.90 25.37
N VAL A 6 -2.82 -17.84 24.13
CA VAL A 6 -2.04 -17.35 22.98
C VAL A 6 -1.76 -15.86 23.10
N LYS A 7 -2.79 -15.05 23.35
CA LYS A 7 -2.65 -13.60 23.61
C LYS A 7 -1.70 -13.33 24.76
N GLU A 8 -1.78 -14.15 25.80
CA GLU A 8 -0.82 -14.12 26.86
C GLU A 8 0.59 -14.35 26.30
N LEU A 9 0.89 -15.50 25.72
CA LEU A 9 2.24 -15.77 25.20
C LEU A 9 2.78 -14.62 24.33
N LEU A 10 1.96 -14.06 23.43
CA LEU A 10 2.32 -12.91 22.60
C LEU A 10 2.75 -11.68 23.43
N ASN A 11 2.00 -11.32 24.48
CA ASN A 11 2.37 -10.20 25.35
C ASN A 11 3.69 -10.44 26.10
N ALA A 12 3.99 -11.69 26.48
CA ALA A 12 5.27 -12.02 27.11
C ALA A 12 6.44 -11.89 26.13
N ILE A 13 6.25 -12.32 24.88
CA ILE A 13 7.24 -12.19 23.81
C ILE A 13 7.51 -10.70 23.53
N ASP A 14 6.46 -9.90 23.36
CA ASP A 14 6.55 -8.45 23.13
C ASP A 14 7.34 -7.73 24.25
N GLN A 15 7.12 -8.14 25.49
CA GLN A 15 7.79 -7.57 26.66
C GLN A 15 9.13 -8.24 26.99
N ASN A 16 9.53 -9.27 26.22
CA ASN A 16 10.70 -10.10 26.47
C ASN A 16 10.83 -10.59 27.92
N ILE A 17 9.73 -11.10 28.50
CA ILE A 17 9.70 -11.64 29.85
C ILE A 17 9.08 -13.04 29.90
N PRO A 18 9.46 -13.89 30.87
CA PRO A 18 8.79 -15.17 31.09
C PRO A 18 7.31 -14.98 31.38
N VAL A 19 6.49 -15.97 31.00
CA VAL A 19 5.03 -15.93 31.24
C VAL A 19 4.69 -15.71 32.72
N SER A 20 5.51 -16.26 33.63
CA SER A 20 5.35 -16.18 35.08
C SER A 20 5.61 -14.79 35.68
N GLN A 21 6.36 -13.91 35.01
CA GLN A 21 6.76 -12.59 35.55
C GLN A 21 5.85 -11.45 35.07
N ARG A 22 4.69 -11.79 34.52
CA ARG A 22 3.81 -10.81 33.89
C ARG A 22 2.95 -10.05 34.89
N LYS A 23 2.98 -8.73 34.74
CA LYS A 23 2.02 -7.82 35.39
C LYS A 23 0.75 -7.75 34.54
N CYS A 24 -0.11 -8.78 34.62
CA CYS A 24 -1.33 -8.81 33.81
C CYS A 24 -2.49 -8.07 34.50
N ARG A 25 -2.94 -6.94 33.93
CA ARG A 25 -4.21 -6.25 34.29
C ARG A 25 -5.41 -6.70 33.45
N ARG A 26 -5.23 -7.72 32.62
CA ARG A 26 -6.18 -8.16 31.60
C ARG A 26 -6.76 -9.52 31.99
N THR A 27 -8.01 -9.78 31.61
CA THR A 27 -8.75 -10.97 32.03
C THR A 27 -9.16 -11.82 30.82
N ILE A 28 -9.51 -13.09 31.09
CA ILE A 28 -10.05 -14.02 30.08
C ILE A 28 -11.31 -13.50 29.37
N GLU A 29 -11.97 -12.51 29.95
CA GLU A 29 -13.21 -11.90 29.47
C GLU A 29 -13.01 -10.92 28.30
N GLN A 30 -11.76 -10.58 27.95
CA GLN A 30 -11.46 -9.61 26.88
C GLN A 30 -11.41 -10.24 25.47
N TYR A 31 -12.46 -10.96 25.12
CA TYR A 31 -12.73 -11.42 23.76
C TYR A 31 -13.91 -10.64 23.16
N LEU A 32 -14.13 -10.78 21.85
CA LEU A 32 -15.31 -10.22 21.21
C LEU A 32 -16.54 -11.03 21.61
N LYS A 33 -17.23 -10.57 22.66
CA LYS A 33 -18.48 -11.14 23.15
C LYS A 33 -19.58 -10.98 22.12
N SER A 34 -20.49 -11.94 22.07
CA SER A 34 -21.73 -11.83 21.30
C SER A 34 -22.63 -10.73 21.87
N GLN A 35 -23.55 -10.25 21.03
CA GLN A 35 -24.54 -9.25 21.43
C GLN A 35 -25.33 -9.67 22.67
N LYS A 36 -25.70 -10.97 22.77
CA LYS A 36 -26.43 -11.52 23.94
C LYS A 36 -25.61 -11.49 25.21
N GLU A 37 -24.33 -11.86 25.15
CA GLU A 37 -23.42 -11.81 26.30
C GLU A 37 -23.22 -10.36 26.77
N MET A 38 -23.08 -9.41 25.84
CA MET A 38 -22.95 -7.99 26.17
C MET A 38 -24.23 -7.41 26.76
N ALA A 39 -25.40 -7.75 26.21
CA ALA A 39 -26.68 -7.33 26.78
C ALA A 39 -26.89 -7.86 28.19
N LYS A 40 -26.50 -9.12 28.46
CA LYS A 40 -26.55 -9.70 29.82
C LYS A 40 -25.57 -9.02 30.78
N LEU A 41 -24.36 -8.70 30.31
CA LEU A 41 -23.33 -8.04 31.11
C LEU A 41 -23.72 -6.61 31.51
N PHE A 42 -24.43 -5.91 30.61
CA PHE A 42 -24.90 -4.53 30.82
C PHE A 42 -26.40 -4.45 31.12
N LYS A 43 -26.99 -5.50 31.72
CA LYS A 43 -28.43 -5.57 32.04
C LYS A 43 -28.91 -4.40 32.90
N ASP A 44 -28.04 -3.89 33.77
CA ASP A 44 -28.35 -2.79 34.69
C ASP A 44 -28.28 -1.42 33.99
N VAL A 45 -27.64 -1.35 32.81
CA VAL A 45 -27.53 -0.16 31.96
C VAL A 45 -27.73 -0.50 30.47
N PRO A 46 -28.95 -0.90 30.04
CA PRO A 46 -29.19 -1.34 28.65
C PRO A 46 -28.85 -0.28 27.60
N LYS A 47 -28.99 1.00 27.97
CA LYS A 47 -28.63 2.14 27.13
C LYS A 47 -27.17 2.09 26.67
N ALA A 48 -26.25 1.55 27.49
CA ALA A 48 -24.83 1.48 27.13
C ALA A 48 -24.61 0.66 25.85
N VAL A 49 -25.34 -0.44 25.67
CA VAL A 49 -25.26 -1.26 24.45
C VAL A 49 -25.91 -0.54 23.27
N ALA A 50 -27.10 0.04 23.47
CA ALA A 50 -27.82 0.75 22.41
C ALA A 50 -27.02 1.95 21.86
N MET A 51 -26.27 2.67 22.71
CA MET A 51 -25.46 3.81 22.24
C MET A 51 -24.31 3.36 21.34
N THR A 52 -23.81 2.12 21.47
CA THR A 52 -22.75 1.62 20.57
C THR A 52 -23.24 1.50 19.13
N GLU A 53 -24.51 1.11 18.94
CA GLU A 53 -25.15 1.02 17.62
C GLU A 53 -25.43 2.41 17.04
N GLU A 54 -25.86 3.36 17.89
CA GLU A 54 -26.04 4.75 17.49
C GLU A 54 -24.72 5.42 17.06
N ILE A 55 -23.63 5.18 17.77
CA ILE A 55 -22.30 5.69 17.37
C ILE A 55 -21.88 5.04 16.05
N ALA A 56 -22.03 3.72 15.92
CA ALA A 56 -21.67 3.00 14.72
C ALA A 56 -22.46 3.48 13.49
N SER A 57 -23.76 3.75 13.62
CA SER A 57 -24.60 4.24 12.51
C SER A 57 -24.25 5.66 12.06
N ARG A 58 -23.61 6.46 12.92
CA ARG A 58 -23.11 7.81 12.58
C ARG A 58 -21.72 7.79 11.95
N CYS A 59 -20.98 6.69 12.05
CA CYS A 59 -19.65 6.57 11.47
C CYS A 59 -19.72 6.16 9.99
N ASN A 60 -19.71 7.13 9.08
CA ASN A 60 -19.55 6.88 7.64
C ASN A 60 -18.17 7.34 7.16
N LEU A 61 -17.26 6.39 6.93
CA LEU A 61 -15.94 6.63 6.37
C LEU A 61 -15.82 5.88 5.04
N GLU A 62 -15.68 6.62 3.96
CA GLU A 62 -15.38 6.06 2.64
C GLU A 62 -13.88 6.18 2.37
N LEU A 63 -13.22 5.05 2.16
CA LEU A 63 -11.82 4.98 1.74
C LEU A 63 -11.78 4.70 0.24
N GLU A 64 -11.25 5.62 -0.53
CA GLU A 64 -10.95 5.39 -1.95
C GLU A 64 -9.83 4.34 -2.06
N LEU A 65 -10.18 3.14 -2.53
CA LEU A 65 -9.24 2.05 -2.78
C LEU A 65 -9.08 1.85 -4.29
N GLY A 66 -7.89 1.45 -4.70
CA GLY A 66 -7.62 1.08 -6.10
C GLY A 66 -7.22 2.23 -7.03
N GLU A 67 -7.26 3.48 -6.58
CA GLU A 67 -6.76 4.64 -7.33
C GLU A 67 -5.27 4.86 -7.06
N PRO A 68 -4.38 4.62 -8.03
CA PRO A 68 -2.95 4.75 -7.81
C PRO A 68 -2.52 6.22 -7.81
N ARG A 69 -2.04 6.70 -6.65
CA ARG A 69 -1.52 8.06 -6.48
C ARG A 69 0.00 8.08 -6.59
N PHE A 70 0.51 8.31 -7.80
CA PHE A 70 1.96 8.41 -8.02
C PHE A 70 2.49 9.83 -7.80
N PRO A 71 3.74 9.98 -7.32
CA PRO A 71 4.40 11.26 -7.30
C PRO A 71 4.55 11.81 -8.73
N LYS A 72 4.46 13.14 -8.86
CA LYS A 72 4.76 13.81 -10.13
C LYS A 72 6.26 13.73 -10.39
N PHE A 73 6.63 13.47 -11.64
CA PHE A 73 8.03 13.52 -12.07
C PHE A 73 8.29 14.87 -12.74
N ASP A 74 9.29 15.60 -12.24
CA ASP A 74 9.65 16.89 -12.80
C ASP A 74 10.39 16.70 -14.13
N VAL A 75 9.85 17.27 -15.20
CA VAL A 75 10.42 17.19 -16.54
C VAL A 75 11.03 18.53 -16.95
N PRO A 76 12.19 18.54 -17.64
CA PRO A 76 12.80 19.78 -18.11
C PRO A 76 11.94 20.50 -19.17
N GLY A 77 12.02 21.84 -19.18
CA GLY A 77 11.73 22.64 -20.38
C GLY A 77 10.29 22.58 -20.92
N GLY A 78 9.27 22.58 -20.05
CA GLY A 78 7.86 22.62 -20.48
C GLY A 78 7.37 21.34 -21.18
N GLU A 79 8.16 20.25 -21.16
CA GLU A 79 7.73 18.96 -21.65
C GLU A 79 6.56 18.39 -20.81
N THR A 80 5.84 17.42 -21.35
CA THR A 80 4.92 16.57 -20.57
C THR A 80 5.62 15.29 -20.16
N GLY A 81 5.17 14.64 -19.08
CA GLY A 81 5.69 13.32 -18.69
C GLY A 81 5.66 12.29 -19.83
N TYR A 82 4.64 12.34 -20.68
CA TYR A 82 4.55 11.50 -21.88
C TYR A 82 5.62 11.84 -22.93
N SER A 83 5.83 13.12 -23.23
CA SER A 83 6.83 13.56 -24.21
C SER A 83 8.24 13.16 -23.77
N TYR A 84 8.57 13.42 -22.51
CA TYR A 84 9.86 13.07 -21.92
C TYR A 84 10.09 11.56 -21.89
N LEU A 85 9.07 10.78 -21.46
CA LEU A 85 9.13 9.32 -21.47
C LEU A 85 9.32 8.76 -22.88
N SER A 86 8.57 9.29 -23.86
CA SER A 86 8.67 8.85 -25.25
C SER A 86 10.08 9.07 -25.80
N ARG A 87 10.65 10.26 -25.57
CA ARG A 87 12.03 10.58 -25.98
C ARG A 87 13.03 9.61 -25.36
N LEU A 88 12.95 9.39 -24.04
CA LEU A 88 13.82 8.43 -23.35
C LEU A 88 13.67 7.00 -23.85
N ALA A 89 12.45 6.57 -24.15
CA ALA A 89 12.14 5.24 -24.63
C ALA A 89 12.75 4.98 -26.02
N PHE A 90 12.60 5.93 -26.96
CA PHE A 90 13.24 5.83 -28.28
C PHE A 90 14.77 5.86 -28.21
N MET A 91 15.35 6.72 -27.36
CA MET A 91 16.80 6.71 -27.09
C MET A 91 17.27 5.40 -26.45
N GLY A 92 16.45 4.80 -25.58
CA GLY A 92 16.71 3.50 -24.98
C GLY A 92 16.65 2.37 -26.00
N ALA A 93 15.66 2.38 -26.90
CA ALA A 93 15.52 1.40 -27.96
C ALA A 93 16.71 1.43 -28.92
N LEU A 94 17.16 2.62 -29.34
CA LEU A 94 18.34 2.75 -30.20
C LEU A 94 19.60 2.18 -29.52
N ARG A 95 19.82 2.47 -28.23
CA ARG A 95 20.96 1.94 -27.47
C ARG A 95 20.90 0.42 -27.29
N LYS A 96 19.70 -0.16 -27.14
CA LYS A 96 19.51 -1.59 -26.91
C LYS A 96 19.60 -2.43 -28.19
N TYR A 97 19.05 -1.92 -29.29
CA TYR A 97 18.89 -2.68 -30.54
C TYR A 97 19.82 -2.21 -31.67
N GLY A 98 20.54 -1.09 -31.49
CA GLY A 98 21.42 -0.49 -32.51
C GLY A 98 20.68 0.24 -33.64
N SER A 99 19.47 -0.20 -34.00
CA SER A 99 18.58 0.48 -34.94
C SER A 99 17.11 0.30 -34.53
N VAL A 100 16.25 1.24 -34.94
CA VAL A 100 14.81 1.19 -34.68
C VAL A 100 14.08 0.77 -35.95
N THR A 101 13.87 -0.54 -36.11
CA THR A 101 13.09 -1.09 -37.23
C THR A 101 11.60 -0.74 -37.07
N THR A 102 10.84 -0.85 -38.16
CA THR A 102 9.38 -0.60 -38.15
C THR A 102 8.66 -1.45 -37.10
N LYS A 103 9.06 -2.72 -36.92
CA LYS A 103 8.48 -3.61 -35.89
C LYS A 103 8.72 -3.09 -34.47
N ILE A 104 9.92 -2.61 -34.17
CA ILE A 104 10.27 -2.05 -32.87
C ILE A 104 9.52 -0.74 -32.62
N ARG A 105 9.49 0.15 -33.64
CA ARG A 105 8.77 1.42 -33.57
C ARG A 105 7.28 1.21 -33.27
N ASN A 106 6.60 0.37 -34.06
CA ASN A 106 5.17 0.13 -33.91
C ASN A 106 4.82 -0.40 -32.51
N ARG A 107 5.62 -1.35 -32.01
CA ARG A 107 5.43 -1.88 -30.65
C ARG A 107 5.62 -0.79 -29.59
N LEU A 108 6.68 0.00 -29.69
CA LEU A 108 7.00 1.04 -28.72
C LEU A 108 5.91 2.13 -28.69
N GLU A 109 5.40 2.54 -29.85
CA GLU A 109 4.32 3.51 -29.96
C GLU A 109 3.00 2.99 -29.37
N GLN A 110 2.68 1.70 -29.58
CA GLN A 110 1.50 1.06 -28.97
C GLN A 110 1.59 1.04 -27.44
N GLU A 111 2.75 0.64 -26.90
CA GLU A 111 2.99 0.59 -25.46
C GLU A 111 2.94 2.01 -24.85
N LEU A 112 3.63 2.98 -25.45
CA LEU A 112 3.62 4.39 -25.01
C LEU A 112 2.22 5.01 -25.08
N SER A 113 1.43 4.70 -26.11
CA SER A 113 0.05 5.16 -26.24
C SER A 113 -0.83 4.62 -25.10
N THR A 114 -0.63 3.35 -24.74
CA THR A 114 -1.34 2.71 -23.62
C THR A 114 -0.94 3.35 -22.28
N ILE A 115 0.35 3.55 -22.04
CA ILE A 115 0.87 4.22 -20.84
C ILE A 115 0.30 5.63 -20.70
N ARG A 116 0.17 6.37 -21.81
CA ARG A 116 -0.44 7.70 -21.82
C ARG A 116 -1.92 7.66 -21.43
N LYS A 117 -2.69 6.75 -22.03
CA LYS A 117 -4.13 6.62 -21.77
C LYS A 117 -4.43 6.29 -20.31
N LEU A 118 -3.57 5.48 -19.69
CA LEU A 118 -3.72 5.05 -18.30
C LEU A 118 -3.08 6.02 -17.29
N GLY A 119 -2.43 7.11 -17.73
CA GLY A 119 -1.82 8.09 -16.83
C GLY A 119 -0.52 7.62 -16.14
N PHE A 120 0.07 6.50 -16.55
CA PHE A 120 1.26 5.92 -15.90
C PHE A 120 2.60 6.55 -16.31
N SER A 121 2.60 7.64 -17.09
CA SER A 121 3.87 8.22 -17.60
C SER A 121 4.82 8.62 -16.46
N SER A 122 4.31 9.26 -15.40
CA SER A 122 5.11 9.64 -14.23
C SER A 122 5.67 8.42 -13.48
N TYR A 123 4.90 7.34 -13.38
CA TYR A 123 5.36 6.10 -12.75
C TYR A 123 6.58 5.52 -13.47
N PHE A 124 6.52 5.40 -14.80
CA PHE A 124 7.65 4.91 -15.59
C PHE A 124 8.90 5.80 -15.46
N LEU A 125 8.72 7.12 -15.38
CA LEU A 125 9.82 8.06 -15.20
C LEU A 125 10.47 7.96 -13.82
N VAL A 126 9.67 7.82 -12.76
CA VAL A 126 10.19 7.63 -11.39
C VAL A 126 10.99 6.35 -11.30
N VAL A 127 10.45 5.22 -11.79
CA VAL A 127 11.17 3.94 -11.78
C VAL A 127 12.44 4.02 -12.62
N TRP A 128 12.37 4.64 -13.80
CA TRP A 128 13.54 4.85 -14.66
C TRP A 128 14.64 5.65 -13.94
N ASP A 129 14.29 6.71 -13.22
CA ASP A 129 15.25 7.53 -12.49
C ASP A 129 15.90 6.78 -11.33
N ILE A 130 15.12 6.02 -10.56
CA ILE A 130 15.64 5.14 -9.49
C ILE A 130 16.66 4.14 -10.07
N VAL A 131 16.32 3.46 -11.16
CA VAL A 131 17.21 2.48 -11.82
C VAL A 131 18.45 3.16 -12.38
N LYS A 132 18.30 4.33 -13.00
CA LYS A 132 19.44 5.12 -13.51
C LYS A 132 20.37 5.53 -12.36
N TRP A 133 19.82 6.05 -11.27
CA TRP A 133 20.56 6.47 -10.10
C TRP A 133 21.34 5.31 -9.47
N ALA A 134 20.69 4.15 -9.30
CA ALA A 134 21.33 2.95 -8.78
C ALA A 134 22.50 2.50 -9.66
N LYS A 135 22.31 2.45 -10.98
CA LYS A 135 23.37 2.08 -11.94
C LYS A 135 24.56 3.04 -11.90
N THR A 136 24.32 4.36 -11.79
CA THR A 136 25.42 5.35 -11.70
C THR A 136 26.26 5.22 -10.43
N ARG A 137 25.74 4.55 -9.39
CA ARG A 137 26.42 4.32 -8.11
C ARG A 137 26.84 2.87 -7.91
N ASN A 138 26.79 2.07 -8.97
CA ASN A 138 27.13 0.65 -8.93
C ASN A 138 26.30 -0.15 -7.90
N ILE A 139 25.06 0.28 -7.66
CA ILE A 139 24.10 -0.45 -6.82
C ILE A 139 23.39 -1.45 -7.71
N ARG A 140 23.47 -2.73 -7.35
CA ARG A 140 22.84 -3.82 -8.12
C ARG A 140 21.31 -3.65 -8.08
N CYS A 141 20.72 -3.47 -9.26
CA CYS A 141 19.28 -3.43 -9.45
C CYS A 141 18.89 -4.38 -10.59
N GLN A 142 17.77 -5.09 -10.43
CA GLN A 142 17.15 -5.87 -11.49
C GLN A 142 15.96 -5.06 -12.02
N ALA A 143 15.97 -4.80 -13.32
CA ALA A 143 14.89 -4.10 -14.03
C ALA A 143 14.20 -5.07 -14.97
#